data_AF-A0A229TBS3-F1
#
_entry.id   AF-A0A229TBS3-F1
#
_cell.length_a   1.000
_cell.length_b   1.000
_cell.length_c   1.000
_cell.angle_alpha   90.00
_cell.angle_beta   90.00
_cell.angle_gamma   90.00
#
_symmetry.space_group_name_H-M   'P 1'
#
loop_
_entity.id
_entity.type
_entity.pdbx_description
1 polymer ?
#
loop_
_entity_poly.entity_id
_entity_poly.type
_entity_poly.pdbx_seq_one_letter_code
_entity_poly.pdbx_strand_id
1 'polypeptide(L)'
;MAYSGNPGHAADAWTQTAGACLLELLDRRGRFAEHVGPGQTRGVSGWHTITSGAVAFGLDADENRRLQFTLLEANVLPSIAATFSADLESPFFNGVKVFYGGQPGAMQAEIRVNGERHDAASAAMAALNLPEPTTFTAVRYYALLLPVPAGGGEPDYPATSLEL
;
A
#
# COMPACT_ATOMS: atom_id res chain seq x y z
N MET A 1 3.32 5.87 -26.48
CA MET A 1 2.76 7.13 -25.95
C MET A 1 2.83 7.06 -24.44
N ALA A 2 3.72 7.84 -23.82
CA ALA A 2 3.68 8.04 -22.38
C ALA A 2 2.39 8.82 -22.08
N TYR A 3 1.53 8.28 -21.21
CA TYR A 3 0.43 9.05 -20.64
C TYR A 3 1.09 10.21 -19.89
N SER A 4 1.18 11.40 -20.51
CA SER A 4 1.56 12.61 -19.79
C SER A 4 0.50 12.79 -18.72
N GLY A 5 0.81 12.39 -17.50
CA GLY A 5 -0.14 12.20 -16.41
C GLY A 5 -0.98 13.45 -16.24
N ASN A 6 -2.29 13.32 -16.43
CA ASN A 6 -3.21 14.36 -15.97
C ASN A 6 -2.97 14.52 -14.45
N PRO A 7 -2.53 15.70 -13.97
CA PRO A 7 -2.24 15.92 -12.56
C PRO A 7 -3.47 15.67 -11.67
N GLY A 8 -4.68 15.83 -12.20
CA GLY A 8 -5.92 15.46 -11.51
C GLY A 8 -5.98 13.97 -11.18
N HIS A 9 -5.70 13.09 -12.13
CA HIS A 9 -5.69 11.64 -11.88
C HIS A 9 -4.60 11.24 -10.88
N ALA A 10 -3.44 11.91 -10.93
CA ALA A 10 -2.37 11.66 -9.97
C ALA A 10 -2.79 12.06 -8.54
N ALA A 11 -3.47 13.21 -8.40
CA ALA A 11 -4.00 13.71 -7.14
C ALA A 11 -5.13 12.81 -6.60
N ASP A 12 -6.11 12.46 -7.43
CA ASP A 12 -7.23 11.59 -7.03
C ASP A 12 -6.73 10.26 -6.50
N ALA A 13 -5.77 9.68 -7.21
CA ALA A 13 -5.18 8.42 -6.84
C ALA A 13 -4.28 8.53 -5.59
N TRP A 14 -3.73 9.71 -5.29
CA TRP A 14 -3.00 9.95 -4.04
C TRP A 14 -3.98 10.06 -2.88
N THR A 15 -5.06 10.83 -3.06
CA THR A 15 -6.14 11.00 -2.07
C THR A 15 -6.78 9.67 -1.70
N GLN A 16 -7.07 8.81 -2.67
CA GLN A 16 -7.67 7.49 -2.43
C GLN A 16 -6.72 6.47 -1.78
N THR A 17 -5.41 6.75 -1.70
CA THR A 17 -4.43 5.83 -1.12
C THR A 17 -3.72 6.44 0.09
N ALA A 18 -2.62 7.15 -0.12
CA ALA A 18 -1.86 7.78 0.95
C ALA A 18 -2.70 8.80 1.74
N GLY A 19 -3.52 9.60 1.06
CA GLY A 19 -4.42 10.56 1.70
C GLY A 19 -5.43 9.87 2.63
N ALA A 20 -6.05 8.79 2.17
CA ALA A 20 -6.98 7.99 2.95
C ALA A 20 -6.33 7.40 4.22
N CYS A 21 -5.12 6.83 4.11
CA CYS A 21 -4.39 6.34 5.28
C CYS A 21 -4.02 7.45 6.27
N LEU A 22 -3.62 8.63 5.78
CA LEU A 22 -3.27 9.77 6.65
C LEU A 22 -4.49 10.36 7.35
N LEU A 23 -5.64 10.43 6.67
CA LEU A 23 -6.91 10.81 7.31
C LEU A 23 -7.32 9.78 8.35
N GLU A 24 -7.19 8.49 8.05
CA GLU A 24 -7.50 7.42 8.99
C GLU A 24 -6.58 7.44 10.21
N LEU A 25 -5.29 7.71 10.04
CA LEU A 25 -4.34 7.89 11.16
C LEU A 25 -4.84 8.94 12.18
N LEU A 26 -5.53 9.98 11.70
CA LEU A 26 -6.05 11.07 12.51
C LEU A 26 -7.48 10.84 13.01
N ASP A 27 -8.29 10.04 12.31
CA ASP A 27 -9.71 9.78 12.65
C ASP A 27 -9.93 8.47 13.44
N ARG A 28 -9.24 7.38 13.06
CA ARG A 28 -9.15 6.08 13.75
C ARG A 28 -10.45 5.28 13.87
N ARG A 29 -11.46 5.59 13.07
CA ARG A 29 -12.80 4.96 13.13
C ARG A 29 -13.03 3.94 12.02
N GLY A 30 -12.02 3.67 11.20
CA GLY A 30 -12.09 2.78 10.03
C GLY A 30 -12.95 3.34 8.89
N ARG A 31 -13.06 4.67 8.77
CA ARG A 31 -13.91 5.33 7.75
C ARG A 31 -13.22 5.47 6.40
N PHE A 32 -11.90 5.68 6.41
CA PHE A 32 -11.10 5.99 5.22
C PHE A 32 -10.17 4.85 4.84
N ALA A 33 -9.65 4.10 5.83
CA ALA A 33 -8.75 2.97 5.61
C ALA A 33 -8.95 1.87 6.66
N GLU A 34 -8.45 0.67 6.35
CA GLU A 34 -8.60 -0.50 7.22
C GLU A 34 -7.46 -0.58 8.25
N HIS A 35 -7.80 -0.86 9.51
CA HIS A 35 -6.84 -1.15 10.57
C HIS A 35 -6.60 -2.65 10.68
N VAL A 36 -5.34 -3.07 10.58
CA VAL A 36 -4.93 -4.47 10.63
C VAL A 36 -3.86 -4.65 11.69
N GLY A 37 -4.15 -5.45 12.71
CA GLY A 37 -3.23 -5.70 13.83
C GLY A 37 -2.07 -6.65 13.46
N PRO A 38 -0.97 -6.64 14.25
CA PRO A 38 0.26 -7.39 13.95
C PRO A 38 0.13 -8.92 13.94
N GLY A 39 -0.95 -9.46 14.49
CA GLY A 39 -1.26 -10.90 14.50
C GLY A 39 -2.33 -11.33 13.50
N GLN A 40 -2.85 -10.41 12.69
CA GLN A 40 -3.90 -10.70 11.72
C GLN A 40 -3.29 -11.13 10.37
N THR A 41 -4.01 -11.94 9.60
CA THR A 41 -3.54 -12.52 8.33
C THR A 41 -2.99 -11.51 7.33
N ARG A 42 -3.56 -10.30 7.29
CA ARG A 42 -3.15 -9.21 6.39
C ARG A 42 -2.12 -8.25 7.00
N GLY A 43 -1.78 -8.44 8.27
CA GLY A 43 -0.96 -7.52 9.05
C GLY A 43 0.52 -7.84 8.94
N VAL A 44 1.36 -6.81 9.10
CA VAL A 44 2.81 -6.99 9.19
C VAL A 44 3.20 -7.34 10.62
N SER A 45 3.97 -8.41 10.80
CA SER A 45 4.36 -8.89 12.14
C SER A 45 5.12 -7.81 12.92
N GLY A 46 4.65 -7.50 14.13
CA GLY A 46 5.23 -6.46 15.00
C GLY A 46 4.74 -5.03 14.72
N TRP A 47 3.88 -4.83 13.71
CA TRP A 47 3.39 -3.51 13.31
C TRP A 47 1.87 -3.46 13.28
N HIS A 48 1.31 -2.32 13.71
CA HIS A 48 -0.09 -2.00 13.41
C HIS A 48 -0.15 -1.37 12.02
N THR A 49 -1.02 -1.88 11.16
CA THR A 49 -1.12 -1.43 9.77
C THR A 49 -2.39 -0.64 9.55
N ILE A 50 -2.30 0.52 8.90
CA ILE A 50 -3.43 1.23 8.30
C ILE A 50 -3.29 1.12 6.80
N THR A 51 -4.17 0.38 6.12
CA THR A 51 -4.05 0.12 4.67
C THR A 51 -5.22 0.72 3.89
N SER A 52 -4.92 1.39 2.79
CA SER A 52 -5.94 1.83 1.85
C SER A 52 -6.50 0.64 1.07
N GLY A 53 -7.61 0.87 0.36
CA GLY A 53 -8.01 0.01 -0.76
C GLY A 53 -7.00 0.07 -1.91
N ALA A 54 -7.10 -0.88 -2.84
CA ALA A 54 -6.34 -0.88 -4.08
C ALA A 54 -7.04 -0.05 -5.17
N VAL A 55 -6.32 0.85 -5.81
CA VAL A 55 -6.82 1.71 -6.89
C VAL A 55 -6.13 1.34 -8.20
N ALA A 56 -6.92 1.05 -9.23
CA ALA A 56 -6.44 0.71 -10.56
C ALA A 56 -6.66 1.82 -11.60
N PHE A 57 -5.79 1.83 -12.59
CA PHE A 57 -5.79 2.75 -13.74
C PHE A 57 -5.57 1.93 -15.00
N GLY A 58 -6.49 2.06 -15.94
CA GLY A 58 -6.49 1.35 -17.21
C GLY A 58 -7.78 1.67 -17.94
N LEU A 59 -7.80 1.52 -19.27
CA LEU A 59 -9.00 1.77 -20.06
C LEU A 59 -10.03 0.65 -19.95
N ASP A 60 -9.59 -0.54 -19.54
CA ASP A 60 -10.45 -1.72 -19.35
C ASP A 60 -10.83 -1.87 -17.88
N ALA A 61 -12.12 -1.70 -17.58
CA ALA A 61 -12.64 -1.75 -16.22
C ALA A 61 -12.62 -3.16 -15.61
N ASP A 62 -12.77 -4.21 -16.43
CA ASP A 62 -12.76 -5.58 -15.96
C ASP A 62 -11.33 -6.02 -15.63
N GLU A 63 -10.36 -5.59 -16.45
CA GLU A 63 -8.95 -5.82 -16.17
C GLU A 63 -8.48 -5.08 -14.92
N ASN A 64 -8.91 -3.83 -14.75
CA ASN A 64 -8.66 -3.05 -13.53
C ASN A 64 -9.15 -3.80 -12.29
N ARG A 65 -10.38 -4.31 -12.32
CA ARG A 65 -10.97 -5.06 -11.20
C ARG A 65 -10.22 -6.36 -10.95
N ARG A 66 -9.85 -7.08 -12.01
CA ARG A 66 -9.09 -8.34 -11.92
C ARG A 66 -7.76 -8.13 -11.22
N LEU A 67 -6.99 -7.11 -11.62
CA LEU A 67 -5.69 -6.85 -10.99
C LEU A 67 -5.82 -6.26 -9.58
N GLN A 68 -6.84 -5.45 -9.29
CA GLN A 68 -7.11 -5.02 -7.91
C GLN A 68 -7.32 -6.21 -6.99
N PHE A 69 -8.21 -7.13 -7.38
CA PHE A 69 -8.49 -8.33 -6.60
C PHE A 69 -7.25 -9.21 -6.45
N THR A 70 -6.52 -9.43 -7.54
CA THR A 70 -5.27 -10.21 -7.54
C THR A 70 -4.25 -9.64 -6.55
N LEU A 71 -4.06 -8.32 -6.54
CA LEU A 71 -3.08 -7.68 -5.67
C LEU A 71 -3.49 -7.73 -4.19
N LEU A 72 -4.81 -7.61 -3.90
CA LEU A 72 -5.34 -7.71 -2.54
C LEU A 72 -5.24 -9.15 -2.00
N GLU A 73 -5.59 -10.16 -2.80
CA GLU A 73 -5.52 -11.57 -2.40
C GLU A 73 -4.09 -12.06 -2.22
N ALA A 74 -3.14 -11.49 -2.96
CA ALA A 74 -1.72 -11.81 -2.82
C ALA A 74 -1.15 -11.45 -1.44
N ASN A 75 -1.86 -10.65 -0.63
CA ASN A 75 -1.41 -10.20 0.70
C ASN A 75 0.06 -9.73 0.66
N VAL A 76 0.37 -8.82 -0.27
CA VAL A 76 1.77 -8.48 -0.61
C VAL A 76 2.56 -8.00 0.59
N LEU A 77 2.00 -7.12 1.42
CA LEU A 77 2.70 -6.55 2.58
C LEU A 77 3.26 -7.60 3.55
N PRO A 78 2.45 -8.49 4.16
CA PRO A 78 2.99 -9.51 5.05
C PRO A 78 3.94 -10.47 4.33
N SER A 79 3.68 -10.78 3.05
CA SER A 79 4.49 -11.72 2.27
C SER A 79 5.93 -11.24 2.04
N ILE A 80 6.15 -9.93 1.98
CA ILE A 80 7.48 -9.34 1.72
C ILE A 80 8.04 -8.57 2.91
N ALA A 81 7.32 -8.47 4.04
CA ALA A 81 7.68 -7.63 5.19
C ALA A 81 9.12 -7.83 5.67
N ALA A 82 9.57 -9.10 5.76
CA ALA A 82 10.92 -9.45 6.20
C ALA A 82 12.04 -8.79 5.37
N THR A 83 11.73 -8.32 4.15
CA THR A 83 12.71 -7.65 3.27
C THR A 83 12.92 -6.19 3.59
N PHE A 84 12.00 -5.52 4.28
CA PHE A 84 12.06 -4.08 4.54
C PHE A 84 11.85 -3.70 6.01
N SER A 85 11.40 -4.62 6.88
CA SER A 85 11.05 -4.28 8.27
C SER A 85 12.23 -3.73 9.08
N ALA A 86 13.47 -4.08 8.72
CA ALA A 86 14.67 -3.53 9.35
C ALA A 86 14.92 -2.06 9.02
N ASP A 87 14.37 -1.57 7.91
CA ASP A 87 14.56 -0.21 7.39
C ASP A 87 13.43 0.76 7.80
N LEU A 88 12.55 0.32 8.72
CA LEU A 88 11.46 1.10 9.27
C LEU A 88 11.95 1.97 10.42
N GLU A 89 12.59 3.09 10.09
CA GLU A 89 13.31 3.94 11.05
C GLU A 89 12.42 4.96 11.80
N SER A 90 11.26 5.31 11.24
CA SER A 90 10.41 6.35 11.83
C SER A 90 9.76 5.85 13.12
N PRO A 91 9.86 6.60 14.23
CA PRO A 91 9.25 6.22 15.51
C PRO A 91 7.74 6.47 15.57
N PHE A 92 7.15 7.13 14.56
CA PHE A 92 5.72 7.44 14.53
C PHE A 92 4.96 6.53 13.57
N PHE A 93 5.37 6.52 12.31
CA PHE A 93 4.84 5.66 11.28
C PHE A 93 5.80 5.58 10.11
N ASN A 94 5.75 4.48 9.37
CA ASN A 94 6.48 4.29 8.13
C ASN A 94 5.49 4.07 6.99
N GLY A 95 5.75 4.69 5.84
CA GLY A 95 4.90 4.58 4.66
C GLY A 95 5.37 3.48 3.72
N VAL A 96 4.48 2.56 3.34
CA VAL A 96 4.76 1.56 2.30
C VAL A 96 3.81 1.75 1.14
N LYS A 97 4.36 2.04 -0.05
CA LYS A 97 3.59 2.13 -1.29
C LYS A 97 3.83 0.88 -2.11
N VAL A 98 2.74 0.26 -2.55
CA VAL A 98 2.77 -0.88 -3.45
C VAL A 98 2.28 -0.43 -4.82
N PHE A 99 3.06 -0.69 -5.85
CA PHE A 99 2.69 -0.46 -7.25
C PHE A 99 2.90 -1.74 -8.06
N TYR A 100 1.88 -2.11 -8.82
CA TYR A 100 1.86 -3.32 -9.64
C TYR A 100 1.16 -3.08 -10.97
N GLY A 101 1.82 -3.36 -12.09
CA GLY A 101 1.21 -3.33 -13.42
C GLY A 101 2.03 -2.54 -14.43
N GLY A 102 1.44 -2.26 -15.59
CA GLY A 102 2.13 -1.69 -16.73
C GLY A 102 1.48 -2.08 -18.04
N GLN A 103 2.26 -2.06 -19.13
CA GLN A 103 1.86 -2.66 -20.40
C GLN A 103 2.17 -4.16 -20.38
N PRO A 104 1.47 -5.00 -21.16
CA PRO A 104 1.84 -6.40 -21.35
C PRO A 104 3.31 -6.53 -21.79
N GLY A 105 4.11 -7.38 -21.12
CA GLY A 105 5.54 -7.53 -21.40
C GLY A 105 6.44 -6.38 -20.90
N ALA A 106 5.88 -5.35 -20.27
CA ALA A 106 6.62 -4.25 -19.63
C ALA A 106 5.98 -3.88 -18.28
N MET A 107 5.76 -4.92 -17.47
CA MET A 107 5.17 -4.79 -16.15
C MET A 107 6.19 -4.28 -15.12
N GLN A 108 5.70 -3.56 -14.11
CA GLN A 108 6.48 -3.11 -12.97
C GLN A 108 5.85 -3.64 -11.67
N ALA A 109 6.69 -4.23 -10.83
CA ALA A 109 6.42 -4.48 -9.41
C ALA A 109 7.38 -3.58 -8.62
N GLU A 110 6.82 -2.61 -7.88
CA GLU A 110 7.60 -1.64 -7.14
C GLU A 110 7.04 -1.46 -5.73
N ILE A 111 7.96 -1.57 -4.78
CA ILE A 111 7.72 -1.23 -3.39
C ILE A 111 8.51 0.03 -3.09
N ARG A 112 7.85 0.99 -2.45
CA ARG A 112 8.54 2.13 -1.84
C ARG A 112 8.34 2.13 -0.34
N VAL A 113 9.40 2.41 0.39
CA VAL A 113 9.39 2.61 1.84
C VAL A 113 9.78 4.05 2.09
N ASN A 114 8.94 4.77 2.83
CA ASN A 114 9.11 6.18 3.16
C ASN A 114 9.36 7.09 1.94
N GLY A 115 8.78 6.75 0.79
CA GLY A 115 8.87 7.51 -0.45
C GLY A 115 9.97 7.07 -1.41
N GLU A 116 10.95 6.31 -0.92
CA GLU A 116 12.09 5.80 -1.68
C GLU A 116 11.84 4.40 -2.20
N ARG A 117 12.34 4.09 -3.40
CA ARG A 117 12.24 2.74 -3.97
C ARG A 117 13.07 1.77 -3.13
N HIS A 118 12.45 0.65 -2.76
CA HIS A 118 13.08 -0.40 -1.98
C HIS A 118 13.36 -1.62 -2.88
N ASP A 119 14.60 -1.79 -3.34
CA ASP A 119 14.92 -2.77 -4.38
C ASP A 119 14.72 -4.22 -3.94
N ALA A 120 15.14 -4.58 -2.73
CA ALA A 120 14.94 -5.94 -2.20
C ALA A 120 13.46 -6.31 -2.08
N ALA A 121 12.63 -5.36 -1.62
CA ALA A 121 11.20 -5.58 -1.49
C ALA A 121 10.49 -5.60 -2.86
N SER A 122 10.93 -4.76 -3.80
CA SER A 122 10.43 -4.77 -5.18
C SER A 122 10.76 -6.10 -5.88
N ALA A 123 11.97 -6.62 -5.67
CA ALA A 123 12.36 -7.93 -6.18
C ALA A 123 11.54 -9.07 -5.55
N ALA A 124 11.31 -9.02 -4.24
CA ALA A 124 10.46 -10.01 -3.55
C ALA A 124 9.00 -9.97 -4.03
N MET A 125 8.47 -8.76 -4.27
CA MET A 125 7.14 -8.60 -4.86
C MET A 125 7.07 -9.19 -6.27
N ALA A 126 8.09 -8.95 -7.11
CA ALA A 126 8.16 -9.54 -8.44
C ALA A 126 8.19 -11.08 -8.38
N ALA A 127 8.89 -11.65 -7.40
CA ALA A 127 8.98 -13.10 -7.18
C ALA A 127 7.65 -13.75 -6.73
N LEU A 128 6.63 -12.96 -6.38
CA LEU A 128 5.27 -13.49 -6.16
C LEU A 128 4.62 -14.00 -7.46
N ASN A 129 5.19 -13.67 -8.63
CA ASN A 129 4.75 -14.13 -9.95
C ASN A 129 3.23 -13.95 -10.16
N LEU A 130 2.73 -12.79 -9.74
CA LEU A 130 1.33 -12.44 -9.94
C LEU A 130 1.05 -12.33 -11.46
N PRO A 131 -0.20 -12.53 -11.91
CA PRO A 131 -0.58 -12.38 -13.30
C PRO A 131 -0.21 -11.02 -13.90
N GLU A 132 0.33 -11.02 -15.13
CA GLU A 132 0.51 -9.80 -15.91
C GLU A 132 -0.83 -9.21 -16.36
N PRO A 133 -0.86 -7.90 -16.65
CA PRO A 133 -1.99 -7.29 -17.33
C PRO A 133 -2.01 -7.68 -18.83
N THR A 134 -3.20 -7.79 -19.40
CA THR A 134 -3.47 -8.12 -20.82
C THR A 134 -3.66 -6.88 -21.69
N THR A 135 -3.94 -5.73 -21.05
CA THR A 135 -3.92 -4.38 -21.61
C THR A 135 -3.20 -3.46 -20.64
N PHE A 136 -3.06 -2.16 -20.91
CA PHE A 136 -2.47 -1.28 -19.91
C PHE A 136 -3.33 -1.21 -18.64
N THR A 137 -2.79 -1.72 -17.54
CA THR A 137 -3.40 -1.62 -16.21
C THR A 137 -2.31 -1.48 -15.16
N ALA A 138 -2.47 -0.51 -14.28
CA ALA A 138 -1.62 -0.31 -13.11
C ALA A 138 -2.48 -0.22 -11.86
N VAL A 139 -2.05 -0.87 -10.78
CA VAL A 139 -2.74 -0.94 -9.49
C VAL A 139 -1.80 -0.48 -8.41
N ARG A 140 -2.32 0.27 -7.44
CA ARG A 140 -1.55 0.68 -6.27
C ARG A 140 -2.39 0.73 -5.01
N TYR A 141 -1.74 0.52 -3.89
CA TYR A 141 -2.29 0.86 -2.57
C TYR A 141 -1.16 1.41 -1.69
N TYR A 142 -1.56 1.96 -0.55
CA TYR A 142 -0.64 2.50 0.42
C TYR A 142 -0.95 1.94 1.79
N ALA A 143 0.08 1.80 2.62
CA ALA A 143 -0.07 1.47 4.01
C ALA A 143 0.82 2.32 4.90
N LEU A 144 0.34 2.58 6.11
CA LEU A 144 1.14 3.09 7.22
C LEU A 144 1.40 1.94 8.19
N LEU A 145 2.66 1.78 8.58
CA LEU A 145 3.10 0.84 9.61
C LEU A 145 3.47 1.63 10.86
N LEU A 146 2.69 1.44 11.91
CA LEU A 146 2.88 2.09 13.20
C LEU A 146 3.55 1.11 14.17
N PRO A 147 4.55 1.55 14.94
CA PRO A 147 5.16 0.72 15.95
C PRO A 147 4.14 0.36 17.03
N VAL A 148 4.19 -0.88 17.49
CA VAL A 148 3.35 -1.37 18.60
C VAL A 148 4.21 -1.42 19.87
N PRO A 149 3.72 -0.95 21.03
CA PRO A 149 4.45 -1.03 22.29
C PRO A 149 4.86 -2.48 22.62
N ALA A 150 6.04 -2.65 23.23
CA ALA A 150 6.63 -3.96 23.54
C ALA A 150 5.80 -4.85 24.50
N GLY A 151 4.74 -4.32 25.12
CA GLY A 151 3.80 -5.05 25.95
C GLY A 151 2.50 -5.49 25.25
N GLY A 152 2.36 -5.18 23.95
CA GLY A 152 1.08 -5.26 23.26
C GLY A 152 0.16 -4.08 23.64
N GLY A 153 -0.68 -3.65 22.71
CA GLY A 153 -1.56 -2.50 22.91
C GLY A 153 -1.92 -1.80 21.61
N GLU A 154 -2.66 -0.71 21.74
CA GLU A 154 -2.93 0.21 20.63
C GLU A 154 -1.61 0.89 20.20
N PRO A 155 -1.37 1.11 18.90
CA PRO A 155 -0.18 1.85 18.45
C PRO A 155 -0.19 3.29 18.96
N ASP A 156 1.00 3.89 19.05
CA ASP A 156 1.13 5.31 19.39
C ASP A 156 0.64 6.17 18.22
N TYR A 157 -0.57 6.72 18.35
CA TYR A 157 -1.11 7.68 17.41
C TYR A 157 -0.62 9.10 17.72
N PRO A 158 -0.56 9.99 16.71
CA PRO A 158 -0.34 11.41 16.95
C PRO A 158 -1.34 11.97 17.97
N ALA A 159 -0.89 12.91 18.81
CA ALA A 159 -1.77 13.57 19.79
C ALA A 159 -2.92 14.36 19.14
N THR A 160 -2.76 14.72 17.86
CA THR A 160 -3.78 15.39 17.06
C THR A 160 -4.82 14.39 16.56
N SER A 161 -6.10 14.71 16.79
CA SER A 161 -7.25 13.98 16.24
C SER A 161 -8.06 14.91 15.35
N LEU A 162 -8.64 14.38 14.28
CA LEU A 162 -9.63 15.10 13.48
C LEU A 162 -11.02 14.87 14.06
N GLU A 163 -11.70 15.93 14.49
CA GLU A 163 -13.14 15.89 14.80
C GLU A 163 -13.95 16.13 13.51
N LEU A 164 -13.92 15.15 12.61
CA LEU A 164 -14.71 15.13 11.37
C LEU A 164 -16.00 14.32 11.53
#